data_AF-A0A4S1WRB4-F1
#
_entry.id   AF-A0A4S1WRB4-F1
#
_cell.length_a   1.000
_cell.length_b   1.000
_cell.length_c   1.000
_cell.angle_alpha   90.00
_cell.angle_beta   90.00
_cell.angle_gamma   90.00
#
_symmetry.space_group_name_H-M   'P 1'
#
loop_
_entity.id
_entity.type
_entity.pdbx_description
1 polymer ?
#
loop_
_entity_poly.entity_id
_entity_poly.type
_entity_poly.pdbx_seq_one_letter_code
_entity_poly.pdbx_strand_id
1 'polypeptide(L)'
;MSFAAFLLLLSPTPQDAPAPQPHAMPGEDPVDPYKVDPHNAGATPFAGDGMARAFHGQAGIRRIVDRFVDSNFADPRIGEIFMNQDKVRLKRVLFEQFCFILNAGCTYTGRDMRTAHKNMGVQQGDMNRLVENLQAAMHVERVPFAAQNRFLAKLAPMRRDVVER
;
A
#
# COMPACT_ATOMS: atom_id res chain seq x y z
N MET A 1 41.48 44.96 -1.97
CA MET A 1 40.66 44.49 -0.83
C MET A 1 39.35 43.99 -1.41
N SER A 2 39.16 42.67 -1.52
CA SER A 2 37.89 42.08 -1.98
C SER A 2 37.64 40.85 -1.12
N PHE A 3 36.73 40.97 -0.16
CA PHE A 3 36.30 39.85 0.68
C PHE A 3 35.25 39.04 -0.08
N ALA A 4 35.62 37.83 -0.49
CA ALA A 4 34.68 36.85 -0.98
C ALA A 4 33.92 36.24 0.22
N ALA A 5 32.62 36.50 0.31
CA ALA A 5 31.74 35.86 1.28
C ALA A 5 31.48 34.42 0.84
N PHE A 6 32.09 33.47 1.54
CA PHE A 6 31.82 32.04 1.41
C PHE A 6 30.50 31.73 2.12
N LEU A 7 29.42 31.59 1.35
CA LEU A 7 28.13 31.13 1.87
C LEU A 7 28.23 29.61 2.11
N LEU A 8 28.57 29.22 3.34
CA LEU A 8 28.51 27.83 3.80
C LEU A 8 27.04 27.37 3.79
N LEU A 9 26.68 26.56 2.80
CA LEU A 9 25.45 25.78 2.81
C LEU A 9 25.57 24.72 3.91
N LEU A 10 24.94 24.96 5.06
CA LEU A 10 24.77 23.91 6.08
C LEU A 10 23.83 22.84 5.50
N SER A 11 24.38 21.68 5.17
CA SER A 11 23.57 20.48 4.95
C SER A 11 22.83 20.13 6.25
N PRO A 12 21.53 19.81 6.21
CA PRO A 12 20.79 19.39 7.39
C PRO A 12 21.42 18.13 8.01
N THR A 13 21.47 18.08 9.33
CA THR A 13 22.02 16.95 10.06
C THR A 13 20.99 15.81 10.13
N PRO A 14 21.41 14.54 10.26
CA PRO A 14 20.47 13.41 10.44
C PRO A 14 19.58 13.53 11.69
N GLN A 15 19.80 14.51 12.58
CA GLN A 15 18.94 14.81 13.73
C GLN A 15 17.73 15.68 13.40
N ASP A 16 17.68 16.31 12.22
CA ASP A 16 16.57 17.19 11.82
C ASP A 16 15.42 16.43 11.13
N ALA A 17 15.55 15.11 10.94
CA ALA A 17 14.48 14.28 10.40
C ALA A 17 13.35 14.13 11.43
N PRO A 18 12.07 14.30 11.02
CA PRO A 18 10.94 14.08 11.92
C PRO A 18 10.98 12.66 12.48
N ALA A 19 10.67 12.51 13.77
CA ALA A 19 10.65 11.22 14.43
C ALA A 19 9.77 10.22 13.63
N PRO A 20 10.17 8.94 13.54
CA PRO A 20 9.38 7.94 12.83
C PRO A 20 7.95 7.90 13.37
N GLN A 21 6.97 7.76 12.47
CA GLN A 21 5.59 7.53 12.87
C GLN A 21 5.52 6.30 13.81
N PRO A 22 4.61 6.27 14.80
CA PRO A 22 4.51 5.14 15.75
C PRO A 22 4.32 3.76 15.10
N HIS A 23 3.92 3.72 13.83
CA HIS A 23 3.65 2.52 13.05
C HIS A 23 4.66 2.26 11.92
N ALA A 24 5.72 3.08 11.82
CA ALA A 24 6.79 2.88 10.84
C ALA A 24 7.64 1.66 11.23
N MET A 25 7.89 0.76 10.29
CA MET A 25 8.84 -0.33 10.47
C MET A 25 10.27 0.10 10.11
N PRO A 26 11.30 -0.59 10.63
CA PRO A 26 12.67 -0.39 10.21
C PRO A 26 12.82 -0.51 8.68
N GLY A 27 13.48 0.47 8.07
CA GLY A 27 13.71 0.53 6.62
C GLY A 27 12.62 1.23 5.80
N GLU A 28 11.63 1.85 6.45
CA GLU A 28 10.69 2.76 5.78
C GLU A 28 11.27 4.17 5.63
N ASP A 29 11.00 4.78 4.49
CA ASP A 29 11.31 6.19 4.24
C ASP A 29 10.43 7.08 5.13
N PRO A 30 10.95 8.22 5.62
CA PRO A 30 10.14 9.20 6.32
C PRO A 30 8.99 9.70 5.45
N VAL A 31 7.83 9.89 6.07
CA VAL A 31 6.64 10.41 5.40
C VAL A 31 6.05 11.58 6.18
N ASP A 32 5.50 12.56 5.44
CA ASP A 32 4.77 13.66 6.05
C ASP A 32 3.67 13.14 7.00
N PRO A 33 3.47 13.79 8.16
CA PRO A 33 2.45 13.41 9.11
C PRO A 33 1.04 13.37 8.51
N TYR A 34 0.27 12.38 8.93
CA TYR A 34 -1.13 12.23 8.57
C TYR A 34 -1.91 11.62 9.75
N LYS A 35 -3.23 11.81 9.77
CA LYS A 35 -4.08 11.22 10.79
C LYS A 35 -4.22 9.72 10.54
N VAL A 36 -3.77 8.92 11.50
CA VAL A 36 -4.00 7.47 11.52
C VAL A 36 -5.44 7.19 11.93
N ASP A 37 -6.17 6.48 11.07
CA ASP A 37 -7.57 6.12 11.28
C ASP A 37 -7.87 4.82 10.49
N PRO A 38 -8.40 3.75 11.12
CA PRO A 38 -8.69 2.50 10.41
C PRO A 38 -9.69 2.69 9.25
N HIS A 39 -10.53 3.72 9.30
CA HIS A 39 -11.45 4.06 8.21
C HIS A 39 -10.73 4.49 6.92
N ASN A 40 -9.45 4.87 7.00
CA ASN A 40 -8.60 5.16 5.84
C ASN A 40 -8.42 3.95 4.91
N ALA A 41 -8.73 2.73 5.36
CA ALA A 41 -8.56 1.51 4.58
C ALA A 41 -9.44 1.47 3.32
N GLY A 42 -10.42 2.37 3.18
CA GLY A 42 -11.29 2.51 2.01
C GLY A 42 -12.46 1.51 1.97
N ALA A 43 -12.54 0.58 2.92
CA ALA A 43 -13.66 -0.34 3.07
C ALA A 43 -13.80 -0.80 4.53
N THR A 44 -15.02 -1.14 4.94
CA THR A 44 -15.27 -1.80 6.23
C THR A 44 -14.83 -3.26 6.22
N PRO A 45 -14.45 -3.86 7.36
CA PRO A 45 -14.16 -5.29 7.42
C PRO A 45 -15.34 -6.18 7.00
N PHE A 46 -15.07 -7.40 6.56
CA PHE A 46 -16.09 -8.43 6.45
C PHE A 46 -16.60 -8.84 7.83
N ALA A 47 -17.87 -9.24 7.91
CA ALA A 47 -18.42 -9.81 9.13
C ALA A 47 -17.93 -11.25 9.33
N GLY A 48 -17.63 -11.60 10.59
CA GLY A 48 -17.07 -12.91 10.95
C GLY A 48 -15.68 -13.16 10.35
N ASP A 49 -15.17 -14.37 10.51
CA ASP A 49 -13.80 -14.76 10.16
C ASP A 49 -13.70 -15.63 8.89
N GLY A 50 -14.82 -15.85 8.20
CA GLY A 50 -14.87 -16.72 7.02
C GLY A 50 -13.95 -16.25 5.88
N MET A 51 -13.84 -14.94 5.66
CA MET A 51 -12.93 -14.37 4.66
C MET A 51 -11.47 -14.50 5.10
N ALA A 52 -11.15 -14.21 6.36
CA ALA A 52 -9.82 -14.43 6.91
C ALA A 52 -9.38 -15.89 6.76
N ARG A 53 -10.24 -16.86 7.08
CA ARG A 53 -9.94 -18.30 6.88
C ARG A 53 -9.73 -18.66 5.42
N ALA A 54 -10.54 -18.14 4.51
CA ALA A 54 -10.39 -18.40 3.07
C ALA A 54 -9.07 -17.84 2.50
N PHE A 55 -8.49 -16.84 3.16
CA PHE A 55 -7.19 -16.25 2.84
C PHE A 55 -6.05 -16.79 3.72
N HIS A 56 -6.29 -17.89 4.45
CA HIS A 56 -5.33 -18.56 5.33
C HIS A 56 -4.77 -17.66 6.46
N GLY A 57 -5.62 -16.78 6.98
CA GLY A 57 -5.30 -15.83 8.04
C GLY A 57 -4.19 -14.85 7.64
N GLN A 58 -3.56 -14.24 8.64
CA GLN A 58 -2.50 -13.24 8.39
C GLN A 58 -1.32 -13.80 7.58
N ALA A 59 -0.99 -15.08 7.76
CA ALA A 59 0.13 -15.70 7.05
C ALA A 59 -0.12 -15.82 5.53
N GLY A 60 -1.31 -16.25 5.10
CA GLY A 60 -1.66 -16.28 3.68
C GLY A 60 -1.81 -14.89 3.07
N ILE A 61 -2.39 -13.95 3.82
CA ILE A 61 -2.51 -12.54 3.41
C ILE A 61 -1.12 -11.93 3.16
N ARG A 62 -0.15 -12.20 4.04
CA ARG A 62 1.24 -11.74 3.86
C ARG A 62 1.86 -12.30 2.59
N ARG A 63 1.72 -13.60 2.32
CA ARG A 63 2.21 -14.23 1.08
C ARG A 63 1.57 -13.63 -0.18
N ILE A 64 0.25 -13.36 -0.14
CA ILE A 64 -0.46 -12.70 -1.24
C ILE A 64 0.10 -11.30 -1.46
N VAL A 65 0.25 -10.49 -0.41
CA VAL A 65 0.77 -9.13 -0.52
C VAL A 65 2.21 -9.11 -1.01
N ASP A 66 3.08 -9.98 -0.48
CA ASP A 66 4.46 -10.10 -0.94
C ASP A 66 4.50 -10.39 -2.45
N ARG A 67 3.76 -11.42 -2.89
CA ARG A 67 3.65 -11.77 -4.31
C ARG A 67 3.09 -10.63 -5.14
N PHE A 68 2.02 -10.01 -4.68
CA PHE A 68 1.32 -8.94 -5.39
C PHE A 68 2.25 -7.75 -5.60
N VAL A 69 2.91 -7.26 -4.54
CA VAL A 69 3.87 -6.17 -4.63
C VAL A 69 5.04 -6.54 -5.54
N ASP A 70 5.64 -7.72 -5.36
CA ASP A 70 6.77 -8.13 -6.19
C ASP A 70 6.39 -8.25 -7.67
N SER A 71 5.16 -8.71 -7.97
CA SER A 71 4.65 -8.80 -9.35
C SER A 71 4.43 -7.43 -9.97
N ASN A 72 3.91 -6.45 -9.22
CA ASN A 72 3.71 -5.09 -9.73
C ASN A 72 5.03 -4.38 -10.02
N PHE A 73 6.05 -4.54 -9.17
CA PHE A 73 7.39 -4.00 -9.42
C PHE A 73 8.06 -4.63 -10.65
N ALA A 74 7.80 -5.91 -10.91
CA ALA A 74 8.35 -6.64 -12.05
C ALA A 74 7.51 -6.48 -13.34
N ASP A 75 6.36 -5.81 -13.28
CA ASP A 75 5.46 -5.69 -14.41
C ASP A 75 5.97 -4.63 -15.41
N PRO A 76 6.23 -4.97 -16.68
CA PRO A 76 6.77 -4.02 -17.64
C PRO A 76 5.80 -2.90 -18.02
N ARG A 77 4.51 -3.00 -17.65
CA ARG A 77 3.47 -2.00 -18.00
C ARG A 77 3.23 -1.00 -16.87
N ILE A 78 3.33 -1.43 -15.62
CA ILE A 78 2.99 -0.60 -14.45
C ILE A 78 4.15 -0.43 -13.47
N GLY A 79 5.25 -1.18 -13.63
CA GLY A 79 6.37 -1.23 -12.67
C GLY A 79 7.03 0.11 -12.39
N GLU A 80 7.10 1.01 -13.39
CA GLU A 80 7.67 2.35 -13.21
C GLU A 80 6.93 3.18 -12.14
N ILE A 81 5.60 3.03 -12.03
CA ILE A 81 4.79 3.68 -10.98
C ILE A 81 5.28 3.23 -9.60
N PHE A 82 5.61 1.95 -9.46
CA PHE A 82 6.02 1.33 -8.21
C PHE A 82 7.49 1.55 -7.86
N MET A 83 8.38 1.68 -8.85
CA MET A 83 9.81 1.92 -8.61
C MET A 83 10.09 3.21 -7.83
N ASN A 84 9.16 4.18 -7.91
CA ASN A 84 9.22 5.43 -7.15
C ASN A 84 8.60 5.33 -5.74
N GLN A 85 8.21 4.14 -5.29
CA GLN A 85 7.59 3.91 -3.99
C GLN A 85 8.51 3.16 -3.05
N ASP A 86 8.46 3.52 -1.77
CA ASP A 86 9.02 2.73 -0.69
C ASP A 86 8.34 1.36 -0.64
N LYS A 87 9.06 0.34 -1.10
CA LYS A 87 8.59 -1.04 -1.17
C LYS A 87 8.34 -1.66 0.21
N VAL A 88 9.12 -1.28 1.22
CA VAL A 88 8.98 -1.79 2.59
C VAL A 88 7.66 -1.29 3.16
N ARG A 89 7.42 0.02 3.09
CA ARG A 89 6.18 0.64 3.53
C ARG A 89 4.99 0.13 2.72
N LEU A 90 5.13 -0.02 1.40
CA LEU A 90 4.03 -0.51 0.54
C LEU A 90 3.59 -1.93 0.94
N LYS A 91 4.54 -2.85 1.18
CA LYS A 91 4.23 -4.20 1.67
C LYS A 91 3.52 -4.17 3.02
N ARG A 92 3.98 -3.32 3.95
CA ARG A 92 3.32 -3.15 5.25
C ARG A 92 1.88 -2.69 5.12
N VAL A 93 1.66 -1.55 4.46
CA VAL A 93 0.32 -0.92 4.44
C VAL A 93 -0.68 -1.75 3.64
N LEU A 94 -0.26 -2.43 2.58
CA LEU A 94 -1.12 -3.37 1.85
C LEU A 94 -1.45 -4.62 2.69
N PHE A 95 -0.49 -5.14 3.46
CA PHE A 95 -0.76 -6.22 4.42
C PHE A 95 -1.78 -5.79 5.46
N GLU A 96 -1.59 -4.63 6.09
CA GLU A 96 -2.52 -4.08 7.08
C GLU A 96 -3.91 -3.87 6.47
N GLN A 97 -3.99 -3.26 5.27
CA GLN A 97 -5.26 -2.97 4.60
C GLN A 97 -6.02 -4.27 4.30
N PHE A 98 -5.35 -5.25 3.69
CA PHE A 98 -5.99 -6.51 3.33
C PHE A 98 -6.38 -7.29 4.59
N CYS A 99 -5.52 -7.33 5.60
CA CYS A 99 -5.79 -7.99 6.87
C CYS A 99 -6.98 -7.36 7.61
N PHE A 100 -7.05 -6.03 7.67
CA PHE A 100 -8.18 -5.31 8.27
C PHE A 100 -9.47 -5.61 7.52
N ILE A 101 -9.49 -5.45 6.19
CA ILE A 101 -10.70 -5.65 5.38
C ILE A 101 -11.19 -7.10 5.44
N LEU A 102 -10.27 -8.09 5.40
CA LEU A 102 -10.60 -9.51 5.49
C LEU A 102 -11.02 -9.96 6.90
N ASN A 103 -10.97 -9.04 7.88
CA ASN A 103 -11.28 -9.28 9.28
C ASN A 103 -10.35 -10.33 9.93
N ALA A 104 -9.04 -10.20 9.67
CA ALA A 104 -7.99 -11.08 10.19
C ALA A 104 -7.24 -10.50 11.41
N GLY A 105 -7.85 -9.53 12.11
CA GLY A 105 -7.36 -9.00 13.40
C GLY A 105 -6.24 -7.96 13.31
N CYS A 106 -6.04 -7.31 12.16
CA CYS A 106 -5.11 -6.17 12.03
C CYS A 106 -5.86 -4.84 12.03
N THR A 107 -5.12 -3.77 12.31
CA THR A 107 -5.57 -2.38 12.15
C THR A 107 -4.82 -1.74 10.98
N TYR A 108 -5.52 -0.98 10.14
CA TYR A 108 -4.89 -0.21 9.08
C TYR A 108 -4.36 1.13 9.61
N THR A 109 -3.09 1.41 9.34
CA THR A 109 -2.41 2.62 9.81
C THR A 109 -1.93 3.54 8.68
N GLY A 110 -2.26 3.21 7.43
CA GLY A 110 -1.88 4.00 6.27
C GLY A 110 -2.77 5.24 6.04
N ARG A 111 -2.38 6.01 5.03
CA ARG A 111 -3.16 7.15 4.52
C ARG A 111 -4.46 6.67 3.86
N ASP A 112 -5.44 7.56 3.75
CA ASP A 112 -6.63 7.29 2.93
C ASP A 112 -6.26 7.11 1.45
N MET A 113 -7.11 6.43 0.70
CA MET A 113 -6.84 6.08 -0.70
C MET A 113 -6.55 7.31 -1.58
N ARG A 114 -7.26 8.43 -1.38
CA ARG A 114 -7.06 9.63 -2.19
C ARG A 114 -5.72 10.27 -1.91
N THR A 115 -5.36 10.45 -0.64
CA THR A 115 -4.07 11.02 -0.25
C THR A 115 -2.90 10.10 -0.64
N ALA A 116 -3.08 8.78 -0.52
CA ALA A 116 -2.05 7.80 -0.84
C ALA A 116 -1.71 7.74 -2.34
N HIS A 117 -2.67 8.02 -3.23
CA HIS A 117 -2.51 7.90 -4.68
C HIS A 117 -2.49 9.24 -5.42
N LYS A 118 -2.54 10.35 -4.68
CA LYS A 118 -2.56 11.71 -5.24
C LYS A 118 -1.35 11.97 -6.15
N ASN A 119 -1.60 12.57 -7.31
CA ASN A 119 -0.60 13.00 -8.29
C ASN A 119 0.21 11.85 -8.89
N MET A 120 -0.25 10.60 -8.77
CA MET A 120 0.41 9.46 -9.41
C MET A 120 0.00 9.31 -10.88
N GLY A 121 -1.06 10.00 -11.32
CA GLY A 121 -1.51 9.95 -12.71
C GLY A 121 -2.07 8.60 -13.14
N VAL A 122 -2.53 7.77 -12.19
CA VAL A 122 -3.01 6.39 -12.41
C VAL A 122 -4.19 6.39 -13.37
N GLN A 123 -4.12 5.53 -14.38
CA GLN A 123 -5.13 5.38 -15.42
C GLN A 123 -5.95 4.10 -15.22
N GLN A 124 -7.08 4.01 -15.92
CA GLN A 124 -7.90 2.80 -15.91
C GLN A 124 -7.13 1.54 -16.35
N GLY A 125 -6.22 1.65 -17.33
CA GLY A 125 -5.38 0.54 -17.79
C GLY A 125 -4.45 0.01 -16.69
N ASP A 126 -3.86 0.91 -15.90
CA ASP A 126 -2.96 0.55 -14.79
C ASP A 126 -3.72 -0.21 -13.71
N MET A 127 -4.92 0.27 -13.36
CA MET A 127 -5.78 -0.40 -12.37
C MET A 127 -6.25 -1.77 -12.83
N ASN A 128 -6.57 -1.94 -14.12
CA ASN A 128 -6.92 -3.27 -14.63
C ASN A 128 -5.74 -4.23 -14.49
N ARG A 129 -4.53 -3.76 -14.82
CA ARG A 129 -3.32 -4.58 -14.70
C ARG A 129 -2.99 -4.92 -13.24
N LEU A 130 -3.18 -3.96 -12.33
CA LEU A 130 -3.06 -4.18 -10.89
C LEU A 130 -4.01 -5.28 -10.41
N VAL A 131 -5.28 -5.24 -10.83
CA VAL A 131 -6.29 -6.24 -10.46
C VAL A 131 -5.91 -7.64 -10.98
N GLU A 132 -5.41 -7.74 -12.21
CA GLU A 132 -4.91 -9.01 -12.76
C GLU A 132 -3.76 -9.59 -11.92
N ASN A 133 -2.80 -8.75 -11.52
CA ASN A 133 -1.68 -9.19 -10.67
C ASN A 133 -2.15 -9.63 -9.28
N LEU A 134 -3.17 -8.98 -8.72
CA LEU A 134 -3.78 -9.40 -7.45
C LEU A 134 -4.52 -10.74 -7.59
N GLN A 135 -5.29 -10.92 -8.67
CA GLN A 135 -5.95 -12.19 -8.98
C GLN A 135 -4.95 -13.33 -9.09
N ALA A 136 -3.84 -13.12 -9.82
CA ALA A 136 -2.76 -14.10 -9.94
C ALA A 136 -2.15 -14.45 -8.57
N ALA A 137 -1.91 -13.44 -7.71
CA ALA A 137 -1.38 -13.66 -6.37
C ALA A 137 -2.32 -14.53 -5.51
N MET A 138 -3.61 -14.22 -5.49
CA MET A 138 -4.61 -15.02 -4.77
C MET A 138 -4.78 -16.43 -5.34
N HIS A 139 -4.68 -16.58 -6.66
CA HIS A 139 -4.73 -17.88 -7.33
C HIS A 139 -3.56 -18.78 -6.91
N VAL A 140 -2.33 -18.24 -6.88
CA VAL A 140 -1.14 -18.97 -6.41
C VAL A 140 -1.26 -19.37 -4.94
N GLU A 141 -1.83 -18.50 -4.10
CA GLU A 141 -2.13 -18.83 -2.69
C GLU A 141 -3.29 -19.82 -2.54
N ARG A 142 -3.96 -20.21 -3.64
CA ARG A 142 -5.09 -21.15 -3.68
C ARG A 142 -6.32 -20.67 -2.92
N VAL A 143 -6.52 -19.35 -2.86
CA VAL A 143 -7.77 -18.77 -2.34
C VAL A 143 -8.93 -19.21 -3.26
N PRO A 144 -10.06 -19.72 -2.72
CA PRO A 144 -11.20 -20.11 -3.55
C PRO A 144 -11.70 -18.95 -4.43
N PHE A 145 -11.99 -19.21 -5.71
CA PHE A 145 -12.38 -18.19 -6.68
C PHE A 145 -13.54 -17.29 -6.21
N ALA A 146 -14.55 -17.88 -5.55
CA ALA A 146 -15.65 -17.13 -4.98
C ALA A 146 -15.18 -16.13 -3.89
N ALA A 147 -14.20 -16.50 -3.06
CA ALA A 147 -13.62 -15.60 -2.07
C ALA A 147 -12.77 -14.50 -2.72
N GLN A 148 -12.01 -14.82 -3.78
CA GLN A 148 -11.28 -13.82 -4.57
C GLN A 148 -12.22 -12.74 -5.11
N ASN A 149 -13.30 -13.13 -5.77
CA ASN A 149 -14.26 -12.19 -6.35
C ASN A 149 -14.96 -11.34 -5.30
N ARG A 150 -15.30 -11.93 -4.14
CA ARG A 150 -15.88 -11.16 -3.02
C ARG A 150 -14.91 -10.10 -2.50
N PHE A 151 -13.63 -10.44 -2.37
CA PHE A 151 -12.63 -9.48 -1.93
C PHE A 151 -12.42 -8.36 -2.97
N LEU A 152 -12.27 -8.70 -4.25
CA LEU A 152 -12.15 -7.71 -5.32
C LEU A 152 -13.36 -6.78 -5.40
N ALA A 153 -14.58 -7.31 -5.24
CA ALA A 153 -15.80 -6.51 -5.19
C ALA A 153 -15.80 -5.53 -4.00
N LYS A 154 -15.21 -5.92 -2.86
CA LYS A 154 -15.06 -5.07 -1.67
C LYS A 154 -14.08 -3.93 -1.90
N LEU A 155 -13.03 -4.15 -2.70
CA LEU A 155 -12.02 -3.14 -3.06
C LEU A 155 -12.48 -2.21 -4.21
N ALA A 156 -13.31 -2.70 -5.13
CA ALA A 156 -13.68 -2.01 -6.36
C ALA A 156 -14.12 -0.54 -6.22
N PRO A 157 -14.87 -0.11 -5.18
CA PRO A 157 -15.25 1.29 -5.00
C PRO A 157 -14.07 2.26 -4.86
N MET A 158 -12.93 1.79 -4.33
CA MET A 158 -11.72 2.61 -4.12
C MET A 158 -11.16 3.18 -5.43
N ARG A 159 -11.52 2.59 -6.58
CA ARG A 159 -11.12 3.10 -7.91
C ARG A 159 -11.41 4.61 -8.07
N ARG A 160 -12.47 5.12 -7.45
CA ARG A 160 -12.88 6.54 -7.51
C ARG A 160 -11.89 7.49 -6.81
N ASP A 161 -11.10 6.98 -5.88
CA ASP A 161 -10.10 7.75 -5.14
C ASP A 161 -8.69 7.59 -5.75
N VAL A 162 -8.50 6.59 -6.62
CA VAL A 162 -7.19 6.19 -7.16
C VAL A 162 -6.99 6.59 -8.62
N VAL A 163 -8.00 6.39 -9.47
CA VAL A 163 -7.89 6.69 -10.91
C VAL A 163 -8.08 8.18 -11.15
N GLU A 164 -7.14 8.80 -11.84
CA GLU A 164 -7.14 10.23 -12.16
C GLU A 164 -7.51 10.52 -13.62
N ARG A 165 -7.35 9.55 -14.53
CA ARG A 165 -7.57 9.70 -15.97
C ARG A 165 -8.18 8.47 -16.62
#